data_AF-T1HGR6-F1
#
_entry.id   AF-T1HGR6-F1
#
_cell.length_a   1.000
_cell.length_b   1.000
_cell.length_c   1.000
_cell.angle_alpha   90.00
_cell.angle_beta   90.00
_cell.angle_gamma   90.00
#
_symmetry.space_group_name_H-M   'P 1'
#
loop_
_entity.id
_entity.type
_entity.pdbx_description
1 polymer ?
#
loop_
_entity_poly.entity_id
_entity_poly.type
_entity_poly.pdbx_seq_one_letter_code
_entity_poly.pdbx_strand_id
1 'polypeptide(L)'
;MKEDWVKENDTFTDQAHVFHLHGNSFYLIGISDEEIAWKKSLQEIKNIDANGLLMKRNLERPIIKDTVTVPKQRAIALRFLADSAGYWLLHDQSAAQWSRGLDLVLRVGKESDLPPLPEKFPKCGSWVGPQFFLI
;
A
#
# COMPACT_ATOMS: atom_id res chain seq x y z
N MET A 1 -15.24 -21.84 -35.75
CA MET A 1 -14.03 -21.61 -34.94
C MET A 1 -14.47 -21.07 -33.60
N LYS A 2 -14.30 -21.87 -32.54
CA LYS A 2 -14.45 -21.40 -31.16
C LYS A 2 -13.06 -20.91 -30.74
N GLU A 3 -12.96 -19.63 -30.41
CA GLU A 3 -11.76 -19.10 -29.76
C GLU A 3 -11.80 -19.57 -28.31
N ASP A 4 -11.11 -20.67 -28.06
CA ASP A 4 -10.82 -21.14 -26.72
C ASP A 4 -9.80 -20.16 -26.10
N TRP A 5 -10.32 -19.16 -25.39
CA TRP A 5 -9.50 -18.35 -24.50
C TRP A 5 -8.90 -19.29 -23.45
N VAL A 6 -7.61 -19.58 -23.60
CA VAL A 6 -6.79 -20.11 -22.51
C VAL A 6 -7.03 -19.18 -21.33
N LYS A 7 -7.73 -19.67 -20.31
CA LYS A 7 -7.69 -19.03 -19.00
C LYS A 7 -6.24 -19.17 -18.56
N GLU A 8 -5.46 -18.11 -18.74
CA GLU A 8 -4.28 -17.93 -17.91
C GLU A 8 -4.77 -18.14 -16.48
N ASN A 9 -4.27 -19.20 -15.82
CA ASN A 9 -4.46 -19.38 -14.40
C ASN A 9 -3.83 -18.14 -13.75
N ASP A 10 -4.66 -17.13 -13.49
CA ASP A 10 -4.26 -15.88 -12.87
C ASP A 10 -4.00 -16.14 -11.38
N THR A 11 -2.88 -16.79 -11.11
CA THR A 11 -2.32 -17.07 -9.79
C THR A 11 -2.00 -15.79 -9.01
N PHE A 12 -2.15 -14.61 -9.63
CA PHE A 12 -1.88 -13.31 -9.03
C PHE A 12 -3.06 -12.76 -8.21
N THR A 13 -4.30 -13.15 -8.54
CA THR A 13 -5.50 -12.74 -7.78
C THR A 13 -5.65 -13.48 -6.44
N ASP A 14 -4.74 -14.42 -6.14
CA ASP A 14 -4.85 -15.36 -5.02
C ASP A 14 -3.85 -15.09 -3.87
N GLN A 15 -3.10 -13.99 -3.92
CA GLN A 15 -2.02 -13.75 -2.96
C GLN A 15 -2.35 -12.64 -1.96
N ALA A 16 -1.84 -12.79 -0.74
CA ALA A 16 -1.78 -11.71 0.23
C ALA A 16 -0.71 -10.71 -0.19
N HIS A 17 -0.94 -9.42 0.06
CA HIS A 17 0.02 -8.35 -0.21
C HIS A 17 0.61 -7.82 1.09
N VAL A 18 1.86 -7.39 1.09
CA VAL A 18 2.51 -6.87 2.30
C VAL A 18 2.88 -5.41 2.06
N PHE A 19 2.09 -4.50 2.61
CA PHE A 19 2.32 -3.07 2.43
C PHE A 19 3.18 -2.49 3.53
N HIS A 20 4.18 -1.71 3.14
CA HIS A 20 5.05 -0.95 4.04
C HIS A 20 4.94 0.55 3.76
N LEU A 21 4.79 1.37 4.80
CA LEU A 21 4.75 2.83 4.72
C LEU A 21 6.05 3.45 5.26
N HIS A 22 6.73 4.22 4.42
CA HIS A 22 7.94 4.92 4.81
C HIS A 22 7.64 6.13 5.71
N GLY A 23 8.59 6.46 6.60
CA GLY A 23 8.61 7.68 7.41
C GLY A 23 7.49 7.83 8.44
N ASN A 24 6.57 6.87 8.54
CA ASN A 24 5.39 6.95 9.40
C ASN A 24 5.05 5.55 9.92
N SER A 25 4.45 5.49 11.11
CA SER A 25 3.69 4.32 11.55
C SER A 25 2.20 4.57 11.38
N PHE A 26 1.42 3.50 11.31
CA PHE A 26 -0.03 3.53 11.24
C PHE A 26 -0.67 2.65 12.31
N TYR A 27 -1.88 3.03 12.66
CA TYR A 27 -2.81 2.26 13.47
C TYR A 27 -3.60 1.31 12.58
N LEU A 28 -3.52 0.02 12.88
CA LEU A 28 -4.41 -0.99 12.32
C LEU A 28 -5.75 -0.92 13.07
N ILE A 29 -6.76 -0.33 12.43
CA ILE A 29 -8.05 -0.06 13.10
C ILE A 29 -9.14 -1.05 12.71
N GLY A 30 -8.98 -1.85 11.65
CA GLY A 30 -9.98 -2.85 11.28
C GLY A 30 -9.53 -3.75 10.13
N ILE A 31 -10.16 -4.91 10.04
CA ILE A 31 -10.09 -5.85 8.93
C ILE A 31 -11.53 -6.22 8.55
N SER A 32 -11.82 -6.41 7.26
CA SER A 32 -13.14 -6.84 6.82
C SER A 32 -13.55 -8.11 7.56
N ASP A 33 -14.78 -8.20 8.04
CA ASP A 33 -15.21 -9.38 8.81
C ASP A 33 -15.30 -10.60 7.89
N GLU A 34 -15.79 -10.38 6.66
CA GLU A 34 -15.93 -11.37 5.59
C GLU A 34 -15.01 -11.09 4.40
N GLU A 35 -14.88 -12.08 3.52
CA GLU A 35 -14.27 -11.90 2.21
C GLU A 35 -15.13 -10.96 1.34
N ILE A 36 -14.47 -9.95 0.77
CA ILE A 36 -15.05 -9.05 -0.21
C ILE A 36 -15.05 -9.78 -1.54
N ALA A 37 -16.23 -10.29 -1.92
CA ALA A 37 -16.41 -10.94 -3.21
C ALA A 37 -15.92 -10.05 -4.35
N TRP A 38 -15.09 -10.59 -5.24
CA TRP A 38 -14.46 -9.90 -6.38
C TRP A 38 -15.46 -9.24 -7.34
N LYS A 39 -16.75 -9.59 -7.27
CA LYS A 39 -17.82 -9.02 -8.09
C LYS A 39 -18.47 -7.77 -7.51
N LYS A 40 -18.13 -7.34 -6.29
CA LYS A 40 -18.69 -6.13 -5.68
C LYS A 40 -18.05 -4.89 -6.31
N SER A 41 -18.88 -3.97 -6.78
CA SER A 41 -18.46 -2.64 -7.21
C SER A 41 -17.95 -1.81 -6.02
N LEU A 42 -17.14 -0.79 -6.30
CA LEU A 42 -16.70 0.18 -5.29
C LEU A 42 -17.87 0.81 -4.53
N GLN A 43 -18.98 1.09 -5.23
CA GLN A 43 -20.16 1.70 -4.62
C GLN A 43 -20.83 0.75 -3.62
N GLU A 44 -20.92 -0.55 -3.94
CA GLU A 44 -21.43 -1.54 -3.00
C GLU A 44 -20.55 -1.67 -1.76
N ILE A 45 -19.23 -1.69 -1.92
CA ILE A 45 -18.29 -1.75 -0.78
C ILE A 45 -18.46 -0.52 0.11
N LYS A 46 -18.55 0.68 -0.48
CA LYS A 46 -18.82 1.93 0.26
C LYS A 46 -20.14 1.88 1.02
N ASN A 47 -21.20 1.34 0.40
CA ASN A 47 -22.50 1.20 1.05
C ASN A 47 -22.44 0.21 2.22
N ILE A 48 -21.74 -0.92 2.09
CA ILE A 48 -21.55 -1.89 3.17
C ILE A 48 -20.77 -1.24 4.33
N ASP A 49 -19.72 -0.48 4.03
CA ASP A 49 -18.94 0.23 5.06
C ASP A 49 -19.73 1.32 5.77
N ALA A 50 -20.52 2.11 5.02
CA ALA A 50 -21.36 3.16 5.56
C ALA A 50 -22.44 2.62 6.51
N ASN A 51 -22.91 1.38 6.28
CA ASN A 51 -23.84 0.69 7.17
C ASN A 51 -23.14 -0.04 8.34
N GLY A 52 -21.81 0.09 8.46
CA GLY A 52 -21.04 -0.57 9.52
C GLY A 52 -20.93 -2.09 9.37
N LEU A 53 -21.24 -2.63 8.19
CA LEU A 53 -21.27 -4.07 7.92
C LEU A 53 -19.98 -4.59 7.28
N LEU A 54 -19.02 -3.72 6.96
CA LEU A 54 -17.77 -4.12 6.31
C LEU A 54 -16.76 -4.68 7.31
N MET A 55 -16.58 -3.95 8.43
CA MET A 55 -15.59 -4.26 9.46
C MET A 55 -15.92 -3.57 10.77
N LYS A 56 -15.60 -4.24 11.89
CA LYS A 56 -15.52 -3.58 13.20
C LYS A 56 -14.24 -2.76 13.32
N ARG A 57 -14.36 -1.50 13.75
CA ARG A 57 -13.23 -0.59 13.97
C ARG A 57 -12.84 -0.49 15.45
N ASN A 58 -11.56 -0.71 15.78
CA ASN A 58 -10.98 -0.48 17.10
C ASN A 58 -10.27 0.88 17.13
N LEU A 59 -10.90 1.88 17.76
CA LEU A 59 -10.35 3.23 17.91
C LEU A 59 -9.81 3.52 19.32
N GLU A 60 -9.99 2.59 20.27
CA GLU A 60 -9.56 2.79 21.66
C GLU A 60 -8.11 2.35 21.86
N ARG A 61 -7.77 1.14 21.40
CA ARG A 61 -6.43 0.54 21.57
C ARG A 61 -6.00 -0.22 20.30
N PRO A 62 -5.84 0.47 19.17
CA PRO A 62 -5.36 -0.15 17.94
C PRO A 62 -3.87 -0.54 18.02
N ILE A 63 -3.48 -1.51 17.21
CA ILE A 63 -2.08 -1.94 17.07
C ILE A 63 -1.35 -0.92 16.18
N ILE A 64 -0.13 -0.53 16.56
CA ILE A 64 0.73 0.39 15.78
C ILE A 64 1.81 -0.42 15.06
N LYS A 65 1.91 -0.28 13.73
CA LYS A 65 2.92 -0.92 12.87
C LYS A 65 3.26 0.00 11.69
N ASP A 66 4.32 -0.30 10.96
CA ASP A 66 4.68 0.34 9.67
C ASP A 66 4.44 -0.59 8.46
N THR A 67 4.14 -1.86 8.73
CA THR A 67 4.02 -2.92 7.73
C THR A 67 2.83 -3.81 8.06
N VAL A 68 2.04 -4.14 7.05
CA VAL A 68 0.84 -4.98 7.21
C VAL A 68 0.65 -5.94 6.05
N THR A 69 0.26 -7.17 6.37
CA THR A 69 -0.21 -8.13 5.38
C THR A 69 -1.71 -7.96 5.18
N VAL A 70 -2.14 -7.66 3.95
CA VAL A 70 -3.53 -7.65 3.52
C VAL A 70 -3.86 -9.03 2.94
N PRO A 71 -4.68 -9.85 3.62
CA PRO A 71 -5.07 -11.16 3.10
C PRO A 71 -5.87 -11.02 1.80
N LYS A 72 -5.83 -12.08 0.98
CA LYS A 72 -6.63 -12.18 -0.24
C LYS A 72 -8.10 -11.85 0.05
N GLN A 73 -8.73 -11.06 -0.83
CA GLN A 73 -10.15 -10.72 -0.76
C GLN A 73 -10.58 -10.08 0.57
N ARG A 74 -9.67 -9.49 1.34
CA ARG A 74 -9.99 -8.76 2.56
C ARG A 74 -9.63 -7.30 2.41
N ALA A 75 -10.33 -6.43 3.14
CA ALA A 75 -9.91 -5.04 3.30
C ALA A 75 -9.30 -4.83 4.68
N ILE A 76 -8.33 -3.94 4.75
CA ILE A 76 -7.76 -3.45 6.01
C ILE A 76 -7.98 -1.95 6.07
N ALA A 77 -8.44 -1.45 7.23
CA ALA A 77 -8.49 -0.03 7.53
C ALA A 77 -7.26 0.36 8.35
N LEU A 78 -6.48 1.28 7.79
CA LEU A 78 -5.34 1.92 8.42
C LEU A 78 -5.68 3.37 8.76
N ARG A 79 -5.13 3.88 9.86
CA ARG A 79 -5.16 5.29 10.21
C ARG A 79 -3.75 5.73 10.53
N PHE A 80 -3.29 6.86 10.02
CA PHE A 80 -2.00 7.43 10.38
C PHE A 80 -2.13 8.94 10.55
N LEU A 81 -1.19 9.54 11.27
CA LEU A 81 -1.07 10.98 11.38
C LEU A 81 -0.01 11.44 10.38
N ALA A 82 -0.37 12.39 9.51
CA ALA A 82 0.54 12.93 8.52
C ALA A 82 1.29 14.15 9.11
N ASP A 83 2.13 13.91 10.12
CA ASP A 83 2.88 14.93 10.86
C ASP A 83 4.37 14.98 10.53
N SER A 84 4.86 14.02 9.73
CA SER A 84 6.23 13.99 9.21
C SER A 84 6.27 14.56 7.78
N ALA A 85 6.77 15.79 7.60
CA ALA A 85 6.86 16.41 6.28
C ALA A 85 7.83 15.65 5.36
N GLY A 86 7.41 15.36 4.14
CA GLY A 86 8.20 14.52 3.23
C GLY A 86 7.41 13.93 2.06
N TYR A 87 8.09 13.09 1.30
CA TYR A 87 7.52 12.22 0.28
C TYR A 87 7.69 10.77 0.74
N TRP A 88 6.59 10.12 1.09
CA TRP A 88 6.61 8.80 1.72
C TRP A 88 6.03 7.75 0.80
N LEU A 89 6.83 6.72 0.51
CA LEU A 89 6.41 5.59 -0.31
C LEU A 89 5.58 4.61 0.53
N LEU A 90 4.39 4.27 0.05
CA LEU A 90 3.64 3.10 0.44
C LEU A 90 3.76 2.07 -0.68
N HIS A 91 4.33 0.91 -0.39
CA HIS A 91 4.61 -0.08 -1.43
C HIS A 91 4.39 -1.52 -0.98
N ASP A 92 4.14 -2.40 -1.95
CA ASP A 92 4.09 -3.86 -1.73
C ASP A 92 5.52 -4.42 -1.64
N GLN A 93 5.89 -4.85 -0.44
CA GLN A 93 7.14 -5.55 -0.13
C GLN A 93 7.20 -6.96 -0.72
N SER A 94 6.05 -7.55 -1.08
CA SER A 94 5.99 -8.92 -1.63
C SER A 94 6.15 -8.96 -3.15
N ALA A 95 6.35 -7.82 -3.80
CA ALA A 95 6.50 -7.77 -5.24
C ALA A 95 7.90 -8.27 -5.66
N ALA A 96 7.95 -9.37 -6.41
CA ALA A 96 9.19 -9.94 -6.96
C ALA A 96 9.88 -9.04 -8.01
N GLN A 97 9.13 -8.09 -8.58
CA GLN A 97 9.59 -7.03 -9.47
C GLN A 97 9.13 -5.70 -8.88
N TRP A 98 9.85 -4.59 -9.15
CA TRP A 98 9.52 -3.26 -8.61
C TRP A 98 8.03 -2.97 -8.78
N SER A 99 7.33 -3.01 -7.65
CA SER A 99 5.92 -2.77 -7.33
C SER A 99 4.76 -3.20 -8.24
N ARG A 100 4.96 -3.66 -9.48
CA ARG A 100 3.86 -3.99 -10.41
C ARG A 100 2.77 -2.91 -10.53
N GLY A 101 3.05 -1.67 -10.11
CA GLY A 101 2.08 -0.56 -10.06
C GLY A 101 1.24 -0.43 -8.78
N LEU A 102 1.53 -1.20 -7.71
CA LEU A 102 0.83 -1.13 -6.41
C LEU A 102 1.47 -0.16 -5.41
N ASP A 103 2.17 0.85 -5.89
CA ASP A 103 2.84 1.86 -5.06
C ASP A 103 2.13 3.20 -5.08
N LEU A 104 2.21 3.90 -3.96
CA LEU A 104 1.72 5.26 -3.78
C LEU A 104 2.80 6.12 -3.12
N VAL A 105 2.95 7.35 -3.58
CA VAL A 105 3.74 8.37 -2.87
C VAL A 105 2.80 9.36 -2.18
N LEU A 106 2.94 9.47 -0.86
CA LEU A 106 2.24 10.44 -0.03
C LEU A 106 3.12 11.68 0.16
N ARG A 107 2.66 12.83 -0.33
CA ARG A 107 3.28 14.13 -0.02
C ARG A 107 2.65 14.70 1.25
N VAL A 108 3.46 14.90 2.27
CA VAL A 108 3.07 15.52 3.54
C VAL A 108 3.78 16.86 3.68
N GLY A 109 3.02 17.92 3.94
CA GLY A 109 3.53 19.28 4.08
C GLY A 109 3.80 20.03 2.77
N LYS A 110 4.31 21.24 2.92
CA LYS A 110 4.74 22.15 1.84
C LYS A 110 6.23 21.99 1.60
N GLU A 111 6.70 22.56 0.49
CA GLU A 111 8.13 22.56 0.17
C GLU A 111 8.97 23.30 1.22
N SER A 112 8.41 24.33 1.86
CA SER A 112 9.03 25.04 2.97
C SER A 112 9.24 24.19 4.24
N ASP A 113 8.52 23.07 4.35
CA ASP A 113 8.58 22.19 5.52
C ASP A 113 9.66 21.12 5.35
N LEU A 114 10.26 21.02 4.15
CA LEU A 114 11.29 20.05 3.83
C LEU A 114 12.69 20.58 4.19
N PRO A 115 13.61 19.69 4.61
CA PRO A 115 15.00 20.09 4.79
C PRO A 115 15.63 20.50 3.45
N PRO A 116 16.67 21.35 3.46
CA PRO A 116 17.40 21.70 2.24
C PRO A 116 18.03 20.45 1.62
N LEU A 117 18.11 20.42 0.28
CA LEU A 117 18.74 19.34 -0.45
C LEU A 117 20.23 19.22 -0.05
N PRO A 118 20.73 18.04 0.34
CA PRO A 118 22.15 17.85 0.62
C PRO A 118 23.02 18.19 -0.60
N GLU A 119 24.19 18.81 -0.40
CA GLU A 119 25.06 19.31 -1.48
C GLU A 119 25.42 18.26 -2.54
N LYS A 120 25.56 17.00 -2.13
CA LYS A 120 25.95 15.86 -2.99
C LYS A 120 24.79 14.91 -3.26
N PHE A 121 23.55 15.38 -3.15
CA PHE A 121 22.39 14.55 -3.44
C PHE A 121 22.40 14.12 -4.93
N PRO A 122 22.23 12.82 -5.25
CA PRO A 122 22.23 12.34 -6.63
C PRO A 122 21.18 13.06 -7.48
N LYS A 123 21.54 13.42 -8.71
CA LYS A 123 20.60 13.97 -9.69
C LYS A 123 20.12 12.86 -10.61
N CYS A 124 18.99 13.07 -11.27
CA CYS A 124 18.54 12.17 -12.34
C CYS A 124 19.66 12.02 -13.38
N GLY A 125 19.95 10.77 -13.78
CA GLY A 125 21.08 10.46 -14.66
C GLY A 125 22.43 10.22 -13.96
N SER A 126 22.53 10.42 -12.64
CA SER A 126 23.70 10.02 -11.82
C SER A 126 23.71 8.52 -11.46
N TRP A 127 22.79 7.72 -12.01
CA TRP A 127 22.69 6.28 -11.74
C TRP A 127 23.82 5.51 -12.42
N VAL A 128 24.77 5.01 -11.64
CA VAL A 128 25.90 4.20 -12.11
C VAL A 128 25.62 2.68 -12.06
N GLY A 129 24.41 2.28 -11.67
CA GLY A 129 24.03 0.87 -11.57
C GLY A 129 24.53 0.16 -10.30
N PRO A 130 23.99 -1.03 -9.99
CA PRO A 130 24.30 -1.77 -8.76
C PRO A 130 25.75 -2.31 -8.70
N GLN A 131 26.50 -2.24 -9.80
CA GLN A 131 27.89 -2.72 -9.87
C GLN A 131 28.86 -1.93 -8.97
N PHE A 132 28.48 -0.73 -8.50
CA PHE A 132 29.33 0.13 -7.67
C PHE A 132 29.01 0.11 -6.17
N PHE A 133 27.95 -0.59 -5.75
CA PHE A 133 27.51 -0.64 -4.34
C PHE A 133 27.70 -2.01 -3.66
N LEU A 134 28.31 -2.98 -4.36
CA LEU A 134 28.65 -4.31 -3.85
C LEU A 134 30.17 -4.53 -3.83
N ILE A 135 30.90 -3.59 -3.24
CA ILE A 135 32.31 -3.78 -2.84
C ILE A 135 32.39 -3.88 -1.33
#